data_AF-A0A8V8TNH5-F1
#
_entry.id   AF-A0A8V8TNH5-F1
#
_cell.length_a   1.000
_cell.length_b   1.000
_cell.length_c   1.000
_cell.angle_alpha   90.00
_cell.angle_beta   90.00
_cell.angle_gamma   90.00
#
_symmetry.space_group_name_H-M   'P 1'
#
loop_
_entity.id
_entity.type
_entity.pdbx_description
1 polymer ?
#
loop_
_entity_poly.entity_id
_entity_poly.type
_entity_poly.pdbx_seq_one_letter_code
_entity_poly.pdbx_strand_id
1 'polypeptide(L)'
;ESFFHWAFGVTEPGCYGVIDVDTGKSTLFVPRLPASHATWMGKIHSKEHFKEKYAVDDVQYVDEIASVLTSQKPSVLLTLVRSQQYHSSPRDR
;
A
#
# COMPACT_ATOMS: atom_id res chain seq x y z
N GLU A 1 1.40 -5.83 7.87
CA GLU A 1 1.02 -4.74 8.80
C GLU A 1 -0.50 -4.87 9.02
N SER A 2 -0.99 -4.75 10.26
CA SER A 2 -2.36 -5.14 10.62
C SER A 2 -3.42 -4.20 10.07
N PHE A 3 -3.19 -2.88 10.07
CA PHE A 3 -4.15 -1.91 9.51
C PHE A 3 -4.28 -2.06 8.00
N PHE A 4 -3.16 -2.25 7.30
CA PHE A 4 -3.11 -2.51 5.87
C PHE A 4 -3.79 -3.83 5.50
N HIS A 5 -3.59 -4.89 6.28
CA HIS A 5 -4.27 -6.16 6.07
C HIS A 5 -5.78 -6.06 6.30
N TRP A 6 -6.22 -5.31 7.31
CA TRP A 6 -7.65 -5.04 7.53
C TRP A 6 -8.28 -4.29 6.34
N ALA A 7 -7.58 -3.30 5.79
CA ALA A 7 -8.10 -2.47 4.70
C ALA A 7 -8.06 -3.15 3.32
N PHE A 8 -7.01 -3.93 3.02
CA PHE A 8 -6.77 -4.45 1.67
C PHE A 8 -6.62 -5.97 1.57
N GLY A 9 -6.43 -6.69 2.69
CA GLY A 9 -6.21 -8.15 2.67
C GLY A 9 -4.93 -8.60 1.96
N VAL A 10 -4.06 -7.67 1.56
CA VAL A 10 -2.86 -7.94 0.76
C VAL A 10 -1.83 -8.73 1.56
N THR A 11 -1.26 -9.76 0.93
CA THR A 11 -0.24 -10.63 1.52
C THR A 11 1.17 -10.38 0.97
N GLU A 12 1.30 -9.74 -0.20
CA GLU A 12 2.60 -9.41 -0.76
C GLU A 12 3.27 -8.24 -0.01
N PRO A 13 4.60 -8.31 0.19
CA PRO A 13 5.35 -7.22 0.80
C PRO A 13 5.57 -6.06 -0.18
N GLY A 14 5.90 -4.88 0.37
CA GLY A 14 6.30 -3.72 -0.42
C GLY A 14 5.14 -3.01 -1.14
N CYS A 15 3.90 -3.38 -0.85
CA CYS A 15 2.71 -2.73 -1.39
C CYS A 15 2.32 -1.48 -0.59
N TYR A 16 1.62 -0.57 -1.26
CA TYR A 16 0.89 0.55 -0.65
C TYR A 16 -0.55 0.52 -1.12
N GLY A 17 -1.46 1.14 -0.38
CA GLY A 17 -2.86 1.21 -0.76
C GLY A 17 -3.44 2.55 -0.34
N VAL A 18 -4.31 3.09 -1.20
CA VAL A 18 -5.02 4.34 -0.96
C VAL A 18 -6.50 4.14 -1.22
N ILE A 19 -7.31 4.89 -0.49
CA ILE A 19 -8.76 4.90 -0.63
C ILE A 19 -9.16 6.37 -0.74
N ASP A 20 -9.83 6.71 -1.85
CA ASP A 20 -10.49 8.01 -1.97
C ASP A 20 -11.70 8.03 -1.04
N VAL A 21 -11.74 9.00 -0.12
CA VAL A 21 -12.74 9.02 0.96
C VAL A 21 -14.15 9.31 0.43
N ASP A 22 -14.27 10.17 -0.58
CA ASP A 22 -15.56 10.62 -1.09
C ASP A 22 -16.23 9.56 -1.96
N THR A 23 -15.45 8.81 -2.75
CA THR A 23 -15.96 7.80 -3.69
C THR A 23 -15.82 6.37 -3.20
N GLY A 24 -14.99 6.12 -2.19
CA GLY A 24 -14.60 4.78 -1.76
C GLY A 24 -13.67 4.07 -2.74
N LYS A 25 -13.22 4.73 -3.82
CA LYS A 25 -12.36 4.12 -4.84
C LYS A 25 -11.03 3.68 -4.22
N SER A 26 -10.74 2.40 -4.34
CA SER A 26 -9.53 1.75 -3.84
C SER A 26 -8.46 1.63 -4.94
N THR A 27 -7.21 1.98 -4.62
CA THR A 27 -6.08 1.79 -5.54
C THR A 27 -4.93 1.12 -4.81
N LEU A 28 -4.49 -0.03 -5.34
CA LEU A 28 -3.36 -0.80 -4.83
C LEU A 28 -2.10 -0.48 -5.63
N PHE A 29 -0.99 -0.22 -4.94
CA PHE A 29 0.33 -0.05 -5.55
C PHE A 29 1.19 -1.27 -5.26
N VAL A 30 1.61 -1.98 -6.30
CA VAL A 30 2.41 -3.20 -6.20
C VAL A 30 3.86 -2.96 -6.66
N PRO A 31 4.87 -3.63 -6.10
CA PRO A 31 6.25 -3.49 -6.56
C PRO A 31 6.40 -3.88 -8.03
N ARG A 32 7.13 -3.07 -8.80
CA ARG A 32 7.60 -3.48 -10.13
C ARG A 32 8.82 -4.38 -9.98
N LEU A 33 8.65 -5.67 -10.23
CA LEU A 33 9.68 -6.67 -9.99
C LEU A 33 10.61 -6.84 -11.21
N PRO A 34 11.93 -6.98 -11.02
CA PRO A 34 12.86 -7.26 -12.11
C PRO A 34 12.66 -8.69 -12.65
N ALA A 35 13.03 -8.93 -13.90
CA ALA A 35 12.88 -10.24 -14.53
C ALA A 35 13.55 -11.40 -13.75
N SER A 36 14.67 -11.13 -13.07
CA SER A 36 15.37 -12.11 -12.23
C SER A 36 14.53 -12.62 -11.06
N HIS A 37 13.52 -11.88 -10.62
CA HIS A 37 12.59 -12.32 -9.58
C HIS A 37 11.83 -13.59 -10.00
N ALA A 38 11.55 -13.75 -11.29
CA ALA A 38 10.85 -14.92 -11.82
C ALA A 38 11.59 -16.24 -11.56
N THR A 39 12.93 -16.18 -11.48
CA THR A 39 13.78 -17.35 -11.28
C THR A 39 13.72 -17.89 -9.84
N TRP A 40 13.58 -17.02 -8.84
CA TRP A 40 13.75 -17.38 -7.43
C TRP A 40 12.44 -17.38 -6.65
N MET A 41 11.54 -16.46 -6.97
CA MET A 41 10.33 -16.18 -6.19
C MET A 41 9.05 -16.56 -6.94
N GLY A 42 9.17 -17.09 -8.15
CA GLY A 42 8.06 -17.52 -8.99
C GLY A 42 7.49 -16.43 -9.88
N LYS A 43 6.33 -16.70 -10.48
CA LYS A 43 5.72 -15.89 -11.54
C LYS A 43 5.57 -14.41 -11.14
N ILE A 44 6.04 -13.51 -12.01
CA ILE A 44 5.73 -12.08 -11.91
C ILE A 44 4.31 -11.88 -12.44
N HIS A 45 3.41 -11.46 -11.55
CA HIS A 45 2.00 -11.24 -11.88
C HIS A 45 1.78 -9.83 -12.45
N SER A 46 0.79 -9.70 -13.35
CA SER A 46 0.39 -8.40 -13.91
C SER A 46 -0.43 -7.57 -12.92
N LYS A 47 -0.63 -6.29 -13.22
CA LYS A 47 -1.50 -5.41 -12.43
C LYS A 47 -2.94 -5.92 -12.40
N GLU A 48 -3.43 -6.41 -13.54
CA GLU A 48 -4.77 -6.98 -13.68
C GLU A 48 -4.98 -8.21 -12.80
N HIS A 49 -3.95 -9.05 -12.64
CA HIS A 49 -4.02 -10.18 -11.71
C HIS A 49 -4.24 -9.71 -10.27
N PHE A 50 -3.51 -8.69 -9.82
CA PHE A 50 -3.69 -8.14 -8.48
C PHE A 50 -5.04 -7.44 -8.32
N LYS A 51 -5.53 -6.78 -9.39
CA LYS A 51 -6.83 -6.13 -9.40
C LYS A 51 -7.95 -7.15 -9.15
N GLU A 52 -7.93 -8.25 -9.89
CA GLU A 52 -8.88 -9.35 -9.73
C GLU A 52 -8.74 -10.04 -8.37
N LYS A 53 -7.49 -10.37 -7.98
CA LYS A 53 -7.19 -11.07 -6.72
C LYS A 53 -7.70 -10.32 -5.49
N TYR A 54 -7.54 -9.00 -5.47
CA TYR A 54 -7.90 -8.16 -4.32
C TYR A 54 -9.21 -7.39 -4.48
N ALA A 55 -9.91 -7.57 -5.60
CA ALA A 55 -11.17 -6.89 -5.89
C ALA A 55 -11.11 -5.37 -5.69
N VAL A 56 -9.99 -4.75 -6.06
CA VAL A 56 -9.78 -3.29 -5.99
C VAL A 56 -10.17 -2.60 -7.30
N ASP A 57 -10.41 -1.30 -7.25
CA ASP A 57 -10.85 -0.53 -8.43
C ASP A 57 -9.71 -0.27 -9.42
N ASP A 58 -8.48 -0.08 -8.92
CA ASP A 58 -7.30 0.17 -9.74
C ASP A 58 -6.02 -0.42 -9.14
N VAL A 59 -5.03 -0.70 -10.00
CA VAL A 59 -3.70 -1.16 -9.62
C VAL A 59 -2.64 -0.40 -10.40
N GLN A 60 -1.63 0.10 -9.69
CA GLN A 60 -0.48 0.82 -10.25
C GLN A 60 0.83 0.30 -9.66
N TYR A 61 1.96 0.74 -10.18
CA TYR A 61 3.25 0.38 -9.60
C TYR A 61 3.66 1.36 -8.49
N VAL A 62 4.40 0.86 -7.50
CA VAL A 62 4.89 1.67 -6.37
C VAL A 62 5.73 2.86 -6.84
N ASP A 63 6.53 2.70 -7.89
CA ASP A 63 7.32 3.78 -8.49
C ASP A 63 6.47 4.92 -9.10
N GLU A 64 5.17 4.71 -9.29
CA GLU A 64 4.23 5.66 -9.89
C GLU A 64 3.37 6.40 -8.84
N ILE A 65 3.49 6.07 -7.55
CA ILE A 65 2.58 6.54 -6.48
C ILE A 65 2.44 8.06 -6.43
N ALA A 66 3.56 8.79 -6.47
CA ALA A 66 3.54 10.25 -6.40
C ALA A 66 2.86 10.87 -7.63
N SER A 67 3.11 10.31 -8.82
CA SER A 67 2.49 10.78 -10.07
C SER A 67 0.99 10.52 -10.08
N VAL A 68 0.56 9.34 -9.64
CA VAL A 68 -0.86 8.95 -9.58
C VAL A 68 -1.62 9.80 -8.56
N LEU A 69 -1.08 10.01 -7.36
CA LEU A 69 -1.72 10.87 -6.36
C LEU A 69 -1.76 12.33 -6.82
N THR A 70 -0.73 12.81 -7.50
CA THR A 70 -0.73 14.18 -8.06
C THR A 70 -1.81 14.37 -9.12
N SER A 71 -2.05 13.37 -9.98
CA SER A 71 -3.09 13.46 -11.02
C SER A 71 -4.52 13.46 -10.44
N GLN A 72 -4.70 12.83 -9.28
CA GLN A 72 -5.97 12.83 -8.54
C GLN A 72 -6.27 14.15 -7.83
N LYS A 73 -5.25 15.01 -7.60
CA LYS A 73 -5.35 16.31 -6.93
C LYS A 73 -6.11 16.25 -5.58
N PRO A 74 -5.71 15.36 -4.65
CA PRO A 74 -6.33 15.29 -3.34
C PRO A 74 -6.10 16.58 -2.56
N SER A 75 -7.07 16.97 -1.74
CA SER A 75 -6.94 18.12 -0.83
C SER A 75 -5.95 17.83 0.31
N VAL A 76 -5.91 16.59 0.79
CA VAL A 76 -5.06 16.14 1.90
C VAL A 76 -4.79 14.63 1.79
N LEU A 77 -3.62 14.18 2.25
CA LEU A 77 -3.32 12.76 2.42
C LEU A 77 -3.47 12.39 3.90
N LEU A 78 -4.47 11.56 4.21
CA LEU A 78 -4.67 11.02 5.56
C LEU A 78 -3.76 9.80 5.75
N THR A 79 -2.72 9.96 6.56
CA THR A 79 -1.72 8.91 6.79
C THR A 79 -1.84 8.33 8.19
N LEU A 80 -1.58 7.02 8.31
CA LEU A 80 -1.51 6.37 9.61
C LEU A 80 -0.11 6.55 10.19
N VAL A 81 0.01 7.38 11.22
CA VAL A 81 1.23 7.54 12.00
C VAL A 81 1.10 6.75 13.29
N ARG A 82 2.07 5.88 13.57
CA ARG A 82 2.14 5.23 14.88
C ARG A 82 2.61 6.27 15.90
N SER A 83 1.78 6.61 16.88
CA SER A 83 2.24 7.40 18.01
C SER A 83 3.24 6.59 18.83
N GLN A 84 4.47 7.08 18.95
CA GLN A 84 5.42 6.57 19.93
C GLN A 84 4.97 7.12 21.29
N GLN A 85 4.30 6.31 22.10
CA GLN A 85 4.15 6.65 23.50
C GLN A 85 5.55 6.56 24.14
N TYR A 86 6.12 7.71 24.52
CA TYR A 86 7.27 7.75 25.41
C TYR A 86 6.85 7.11 26.74
N HIS A 87 7.34 5.91 27.01
CA HIS A 87 7.18 5.28 28.31
C HIS A 87 8.23 5.88 29.24
N SER A 88 7.93 7.04 29.85
CA SER A 88 8.72 7.57 30.95
C SER A 88 8.57 6.63 32.14
N SER A 89 9.51 5.70 32.35
CA SER A 89 9.57 4.95 33.61
C SER A 89 10.14 5.88 34.69
N PRO A 90 9.40 6.21 35.77
CA PRO A 90 9.98 6.92 36.88
C PRO A 90 10.62 5.90 37.81
N ARG A 91 11.87 5.54 37.54
CA ARG A 91 12.74 4.87 38.52
C ARG A 91 14.09 5.55 38.51
N ASP A 92 14.15 6.65 39.27
CA ASP A 92 15.34 7.12 39.97
C ASP A 92 14.84 8.05 41.11
N ARG A 93 14.62 7.45 42.28
CA ARG A 93 14.65 8.08 43.59
C ARG A 93 15.26 7.10 44.57
#